data_AF-A0A5Q8CDA9-F1
#
_entry.id   AF-A0A5Q8CDA9-F1
#
_cell.length_a   1.000
_cell.length_b   1.000
_cell.length_c   1.000
_cell.angle_alpha   90.00
_cell.angle_beta   90.00
_cell.angle_gamma   90.00
#
_symmetry.space_group_name_H-M   'P 1'
#
loop_
_entity.id
_entity.type
_entity.pdbx_description
1 polymer ?
#
loop_
_entity_poly.entity_id
_entity_poly.type
_entity_poly.pdbx_seq_one_letter_code
_entity_poly.pdbx_strand_id
1 'polypeptide(L)' 'GLMDEARRQLGTSVAISLISMPDAVGFYERIGMKRMPDAFWFSRKR' A
#
# COMPACT_ATOMS: atom_id res chain seq x y z
N GLY A 1 -1.08 14.40 -2.25
CA GLY A 1 -0.06 13.50 -1.68
C GLY A 1 0.10 12.24 -2.52
N LEU A 2 0.97 11.30 -2.12
CA LEU A 2 1.25 10.07 -2.89
C LEU A 2 -0.03 9.33 -3.31
N MET A 3 -0.96 9.12 -2.36
CA MET A 3 -2.20 8.41 -2.63
C MET A 3 -3.20 9.20 -3.50
N ASP A 4 -3.22 10.53 -3.38
CA ASP A 4 -4.09 11.36 -4.24
C ASP A 4 -3.64 11.29 -5.69
N GLU A 5 -2.34 11.36 -5.94
CA GLU A 5 -1.78 11.27 -7.28
C GLU A 5 -1.96 9.87 -7.87
N ALA A 6 -1.74 8.82 -7.07
CA ALA A 6 -1.99 7.45 -7.48
C ALA A 6 -3.46 7.23 -7.87
N ARG A 7 -4.42 7.73 -7.08
CA ARG A 7 -5.86 7.67 -7.39
C ARG A 7 -6.22 8.48 -8.63
N ARG A 8 -5.59 9.64 -8.84
CA ARG A 8 -5.80 10.48 -10.03
C ARG A 8 -5.40 9.75 -11.31
N GLN A 9 -4.30 9.00 -11.28
CA GLN A 9 -3.79 8.29 -12.47
C GLN A 9 -4.50 6.94 -12.70
N LEU A 10 -4.79 6.18 -11.63
CA LEU A 10 -5.31 4.81 -11.75
C LEU A 10 -6.84 4.72 -11.69
N GLY A 11 -7.51 5.76 -11.21
CA GLY A 11 -8.96 5.77 -10.97
C GLY A 11 -9.37 5.05 -9.68
N THR A 12 -10.64 5.16 -9.32
CA THR A 12 -11.17 4.62 -8.05
C THR A 12 -11.44 3.11 -8.07
N SER A 13 -11.43 2.50 -9.26
CA SER A 13 -11.71 1.07 -9.44
C SER A 13 -10.49 0.17 -9.20
N VAL A 14 -9.33 0.75 -8.86
CA VAL A 14 -8.07 0.02 -8.64
C VAL A 14 -7.71 0.02 -7.15
N ALA A 15 -7.46 -1.17 -6.60
CA ALA A 15 -6.89 -1.33 -5.27
C ALA A 15 -5.36 -1.30 -5.32
N ILE A 16 -4.74 -0.64 -4.34
CA ILE A 16 -3.28 -0.52 -4.24
C ILE A 16 -2.83 -1.26 -2.98
N SER A 17 -1.92 -2.22 -3.13
CA SER A 17 -1.23 -2.90 -2.03
C SER A 17 0.23 -2.47 -1.99
N LEU A 18 0.77 -2.30 -0.78
CA LEU A 18 2.16 -1.88 -0.54
C LEU A 18 2.77 -2.79 0.54
N ILE A 19 4.00 -3.26 0.29
CA ILE A 19 4.85 -3.93 1.28
C ILE A 19 5.80 -2.87 1.85
N SER A 20 5.78 -2.67 3.16
CA SER A 20 6.52 -1.60 3.84
C SER A 20 7.60 -2.15 4.77
N MET A 21 8.66 -1.36 4.98
CA MET A 21 9.59 -1.59 6.08
C MET A 21 8.92 -1.22 7.41
N PRO A 22 9.26 -1.88 8.54
CA PRO A 22 8.56 -1.68 9.82
C PRO A 22 8.52 -0.22 10.32
N ASP A 23 9.59 0.53 10.09
CA ASP A 23 9.76 1.94 10.48
C ASP A 23 8.88 2.90 9.68
N ALA A 24 8.50 2.52 8.45
CA ALA A 24 7.69 3.36 7.56
C ALA A 24 6.18 3.10 7.70
N VAL A 25 5.74 2.07 8.42
CA VAL A 25 4.31 1.68 8.53
C VAL A 25 3.42 2.87 8.92
N GLY A 26 3.78 3.62 9.96
CA GLY A 26 2.96 4.72 10.47
C GLY A 26 2.81 5.89 9.48
N PHE A 27 3.74 6.05 8.54
CA PHE A 27 3.59 7.02 7.46
C PHE A 27 2.43 6.63 6.53
N TYR A 28 2.36 5.35 6.12
CA TYR A 28 1.34 4.87 5.20
C TYR A 28 -0.06 4.85 5.82
N GLU A 29 -0.15 4.55 7.13
CA GLU A 29 -1.41 4.68 7.88
C GLU A 29 -1.91 6.13 7.89
N ARG A 30 -1.03 7.11 8.14
CA ARG A 30 -1.40 8.54 8.16
C ARG A 30 -1.90 9.06 6.82
N ILE A 31 -1.44 8.51 5.69
CA ILE A 31 -1.91 8.90 4.35
C ILE A 31 -3.13 8.09 3.88
N GLY A 32 -3.79 7.37 4.80
CA GLY A 32 -5.08 6.72 4.57
C GLY A 32 -4.99 5.31 4.01
N MET A 33 -3.82 4.67 4.03
CA MET A 33 -3.72 3.24 3.73
C MET A 33 -4.09 2.44 4.98
N LYS A 34 -4.93 1.41 4.80
CA LYS A 34 -5.32 0.51 5.88
C LYS A 34 -4.30 -0.63 6.00
N ARG A 35 -3.80 -0.87 7.21
CA ARG A 35 -2.99 -2.05 7.50
C ARG A 35 -3.81 -3.32 7.27
N MET A 36 -3.22 -4.30 6.60
CA MET A 36 -3.82 -5.61 6.36
C MET A 36 -3.12 -6.65 7.24
N PRO A 37 -3.70 -7.02 8.40
CA PRO A 37 -3.16 -8.11 9.22
C PRO A 37 -3.35 -9.45 8.51
N ASP A 38 -2.53 -10.45 8.89
CA ASP A 38 -2.69 -11.85 8.47
C ASP A 38 -2.61 -12.10 6.95
N ALA A 39 -1.83 -11.27 6.25
CA ALA A 39 -1.52 -11.47 4.83
C ALA A 39 -0.32 -12.40 4.65
N PHE A 40 -0.43 -13.33 3.71
CA PHE A 40 0.66 -14.21 3.30
C PHE A 40 1.17 -13.79 1.92
N TRP A 41 2.49 -13.71 1.78
CA TRP A 41 3.13 -13.37 0.51
C TRP A 41 4.16 -14.44 0.14
N PHE A 42 4.09 -14.95 -1.08
CA PHE A 42 5.09 -15.85 -1.64
C PHE A 42 5.83 -15.15 -2.76
N SER A 43 7.07 -14.75 -2.51
CA SER A 43 7.91 -14.14 -3.54
C SER A 43 8.34 -15.18 -4.57
N ARG A 44 8.31 -14.79 -5.85
CA ARG A 44 8.91 -15.59 -6.93
C ARG A 44 10.40 -15.84 -6.66
N LYS A 45 10.85 -17.09 -6.82
CA LYS A 45 12.28 -17.39 -6.91
C LYS A 45 12.80 -16.90 -8.26
N ARG A 46 13.96 -16.27 -8.26
CA ARG A 46 14.66 -15.86 -9.47
C ARG A 46 15.78 -16.85 -9.76
#